data_AF-A0A484AV49-F1
#
_entry.id   AF-A0A484AV49-F1
#
_cell.length_a   1.000
_cell.length_b   1.000
_cell.length_c   1.000
_cell.angle_alpha   90.00
_cell.angle_beta   90.00
_cell.angle_gamma   90.00
#
_symmetry.space_group_name_H-M   'P 1'
#
loop_
_entity.id
_entity.type
_entity.pdbx_description
1 polymer ?
#
loop_
_entity_poly.entity_id
_entity_poly.type
_entity_poly.pdbx_seq_one_letter_code
_entity_poly.pdbx_strand_id
1 'polypeptide(L)' 'KSFTLTITVSTNPPHIATYNKAIKVTVDGPREPRSKTRQQQQFHFAFGQRPFHFSTDPLSGFRMPPIGNCQSE' A
#
# COMPACT_ATOMS: atom_id res chain seq x y z
N LYS A 1 11.61 -0.41 25.27
CA LYS A 1 12.84 -0.71 26.03
C LYS A 1 13.99 0.10 25.43
N SER A 2 14.83 0.71 26.25
CA SER A 2 15.99 1.49 25.78
C SER A 2 17.30 0.78 26.17
N PHE A 3 18.36 0.97 25.40
CA PHE A 3 19.70 0.46 25.67
C PHE A 3 20.53 1.46 26.49
N THR A 4 21.46 0.94 27.27
CA THR A 4 22.51 1.71 27.94
C THR A 4 23.78 1.57 27.11
N LEU A 5 24.43 2.69 26.80
CA LEU A 5 25.72 2.70 26.12
C LEU A 5 26.84 2.83 27.14
N THR A 6 27.89 2.04 26.99
CA THR A 6 29.10 2.10 27.81
C THR A 6 30.26 2.45 26.89
N ILE A 7 30.92 3.56 27.18
CA ILE A 7 32.12 4.02 26.50
C ILE A 7 33.30 3.74 27.42
N THR A 8 34.23 2.92 26.95
CA THR A 8 35.46 2.60 27.67
C THR A 8 36.62 3.33 27.01
N VAL A 9 37.29 4.19 27.78
CA VAL A 9 38.53 4.86 27.36
C VAL A 9 39.69 4.10 27.98
N SER A 10 40.54 3.52 27.12
CA SER A 10 41.68 2.69 27.52
C SER A 10 42.89 3.54 27.97
N THR A 11 42.73 4.23 29.10
CA THR A 11 43.80 4.90 29.84
C THR A 11 44.27 4.04 31.02
N ASN A 12 45.31 4.48 31.74
CA ASN A 12 45.71 3.87 33.01
C ASN A 12 45.53 4.90 34.15
N PRO A 13 44.49 4.75 34.99
CA PRO A 13 43.47 3.70 34.99
C PRO A 13 42.42 3.83 33.86
N PRO A 14 41.71 2.75 33.47
CA PRO A 14 40.65 2.84 32.47
C PRO A 14 39.49 3.70 32.97
N HIS A 15 38.96 4.56 32.11
CA HIS A 15 37.77 5.35 32.41
C HIS A 15 36.54 4.77 31.72
N ILE A 16 35.44 4.65 32.47
CA ILE A 16 34.18 4.12 31.96
C ILE A 16 33.11 5.21 32.10
N ALA A 17 32.52 5.60 30.96
CA ALA A 17 31.38 6.50 30.91
C ALA A 17 30.13 5.72 30.50
N THR A 18 29.05 5.86 31.27
CA THR A 18 27.80 5.14 31.03
C THR A 18 26.69 6.11 30.72
N TYR A 19 26.01 5.90 29.59
CA TYR A 19 24.83 6.67 29.22
C TYR A 19 23.58 5.80 29.26
N ASN A 20 22.74 6.03 30.28
CA ASN A 20 21.53 5.26 30.52
C ASN A 20 20.39 5.67 29.58
N LYS A 21 19.61 4.68 29.12
CA LYS A 21 18.47 4.89 28.20
C LYS A 21 18.86 5.68 26.94
N ALA A 22 20.08 5.51 26.47
CA ALA A 22 20.68 6.26 25.38
C ALA A 22 19.95 6.14 24.04
N ILE A 23 19.42 4.95 23.73
CA ILE A 23 18.74 4.70 22.45
C ILE A 23 17.61 3.69 22.60
N LYS A 24 16.52 3.91 21.86
CA LYS A 24 15.50 2.91 21.61
C LYS A 24 15.69 2.38 20.20
N VAL A 25 16.03 1.11 20.07
CA VAL A 25 16.13 0.45 18.76
C VAL A 25 14.74 0.00 18.34
N THR A 26 14.35 0.35 17.11
CA THR A 26 13.12 -0.08 16.47
C THR A 26 13.43 -0.43 15.01
N VAL A 27 12.58 -1.25 14.38
CA VAL A 27 12.73 -1.61 12.96
C VAL A 27 12.56 -0.37 12.07
N ASP A 28 11.52 0.42 12.33
CA ASP A 28 11.14 1.58 11.50
C ASP A 28 11.78 2.91 11.96
N GLY A 29 12.47 2.95 13.09
CA GLY A 29 12.86 4.22 13.72
C GLY A 29 11.65 5.02 14.25
N PRO A 30 11.83 6.32 14.55
CA PRO A 30 10.72 7.26 14.76
C PRO A 30 9.99 7.46 13.43
N ARG A 31 8.71 7.07 13.37
CA ARG A 31 7.92 7.12 12.15
C ARG A 31 6.63 7.87 12.41
N GLU A 32 6.21 8.71 11.46
CA GLU A 32 4.89 9.32 11.48
C GLU A 32 3.79 8.24 11.52
N PRO A 33 2.63 8.52 12.13
CA PRO A 33 1.50 7.58 12.08
C PRO A 33 1.18 7.24 10.63
N ARG A 34 1.27 5.95 10.27
CA ARG A 34 0.88 5.50 8.94
C ARG A 34 -0.60 5.79 8.77
N SER A 35 -0.93 6.72 7.87
CA SER A 35 -2.26 7.29 7.68
C SER A 35 -3.35 6.22 7.69
N LYS A 36 -4.50 6.50 8.32
CA LYS A 36 -5.72 5.74 8.02
C LYS A 36 -6.10 6.07 6.58
N THR A 37 -5.85 5.17 5.63
CA THR A 37 -6.63 5.16 4.39
C THR A 37 -8.07 4.87 4.78
N ARG A 38 -8.83 5.89 5.16
CA ARG A 38 -10.27 5.82 5.12
C ARG A 38 -10.84 7.02 4.39
N GLN A 39 -11.35 6.67 3.21
CA GLN A 39 -12.48 7.29 2.53
C GLN A 39 -12.22 8.59 1.79
N GLN A 40 -11.72 8.48 0.55
CA GLN A 40 -12.23 9.29 -0.56
C GLN A 40 -11.98 8.63 -1.93
N GLN A 41 -12.39 7.37 -2.06
CA GLN A 41 -12.89 6.79 -3.32
C GLN A 41 -13.93 5.76 -2.86
N GLN A 42 -15.18 6.19 -2.63
CA GLN A 42 -16.24 6.05 -3.63
C GLN A 42 -16.40 4.63 -4.20
N PHE A 43 -16.12 3.57 -3.45
CA PHE A 43 -16.90 2.34 -3.64
C PHE A 43 -18.28 2.58 -3.04
N HIS A 44 -19.17 3.01 -3.95
CA HIS A 44 -20.61 3.09 -3.76
C HIS A 44 -21.15 1.69 -3.45
N PHE A 45 -21.00 1.24 -2.21
CA PHE A 45 -21.82 0.16 -1.65
C PHE A 45 -23.04 0.81 -0.98
N ALA A 46 -23.92 1.35 -1.81
CA ALA A 46 -25.30 1.64 -1.49
C ALA A 46 -26.08 1.66 -2.81
N PHE A 47 -27.01 0.73 -2.93
CA PHE A 47 -28.37 0.99 -3.42
C PHE A 47 -28.52 2.31 -4.20
N GLY A 48 -28.52 2.25 -5.53
CA GLY A 48 -29.02 3.34 -6.36
C GLY A 48 -28.12 3.72 -7.54
N GLN A 49 -28.48 3.17 -8.71
CA GLN A 49 -28.56 3.89 -9.98
C GLN A 49 -27.27 4.59 -10.47
N ARG A 50 -26.43 3.83 -11.20
CA ARG A 50 -25.77 4.40 -12.39
C ARG A 50 -26.35 3.72 -13.63
N PRO A 51 -26.64 4.49 -14.70
CA PRO A 51 -27.25 4.01 -15.92
C PRO A 51 -26.20 3.27 -16.73
N PHE A 52 -25.84 2.07 -16.30
CA PHE A 52 -25.46 1.05 -17.26
C PHE A 52 -26.70 0.88 -18.13
N HIS A 53 -26.59 1.32 -19.39
CA HIS A 53 -27.61 1.07 -20.40
C HIS A 53 -27.80 -0.44 -20.49
N PHE A 54 -28.81 -0.95 -19.78
CA PHE A 54 -29.51 -2.14 -20.19
C PHE A 54 -30.09 -1.79 -21.55
N SER A 55 -29.46 -2.28 -22.61
CA SER A 55 -30.00 -2.27 -23.95
C SER A 55 -31.40 -2.87 -23.89
N THR A 56 -32.43 -2.06 -24.14
CA THR A 56 -33.81 -2.50 -24.28
C THR A 56 -34.05 -3.25 -25.60
N ASP A 57 -32.99 -3.73 -26.26
CA ASP A 57 -33.08 -4.51 -27.48
C ASP A 57 -32.29 -5.81 -27.32
N PRO A 58 -32.96 -6.99 -27.27
CA PRO A 58 -32.31 -8.27 -27.06
C PRO A 58 -31.54 -8.77 -28.30
N LEU A 59 -31.49 -8.02 -29.41
CA LEU A 59 -30.90 -8.46 -30.67
C LEU A 59 -29.65 -7.69 -31.12
N SER A 60 -29.20 -6.64 -30.41
CA SER A 60 -28.11 -5.77 -30.88
C SER A 60 -26.70 -6.17 -30.42
N GLY A 61 -26.55 -7.09 -29.46
CA GLY A 61 -25.26 -7.36 -28.79
C GLY A 61 -24.39 -8.48 -29.38
N PHE A 62 -24.91 -9.30 -30.29
CA PHE A 62 -24.22 -10.51 -30.80
C PHE A 62 -23.74 -10.41 -32.26
N ARG A 63 -23.72 -9.21 -32.87
CA ARG A 63 -23.22 -9.07 -34.24
C ARG A 63 -21.69 -8.96 -34.25
N MET A 64 -21.03 -10.11 -34.23
CA MET A 64 -19.62 -10.25 -34.63
C MET A 64 -19.47 -9.91 -36.12
N PRO A 65 -18.37 -9.27 -36.55
CA PRO A 65 -18.14 -8.88 -37.94
C PRO A 65 -17.90 -10.12 -38.82
N PRO A 66 -18.30 -10.12 -40.10
CA PRO A 66 -18.04 -11.23 -41.00
C PRO A 66 -16.54 -11.35 -41.29
N ILE A 67 -15.95 -12.50 -40.96
CA ILE A 67 -14.64 -12.94 -41.47
C ILE A 67 -14.90 -13.76 -42.73
N GLY A 68 -14.36 -13.33 -43.86
CA GLY A 68 -14.42 -14.12 -45.08
C GLY A 68 -13.87 -13.38 -46.29
N ASN A 69 -12.55 -13.46 -46.49
CA ASN A 69 -11.94 -13.31 -47.80
C ASN A 69 -10.94 -14.47 -47.97
N CYS A 70 -11.43 -15.61 -48.45
CA CYS A 70 -10.63 -16.65 -49.10
C CYS A 70 -11.45 -17.20 -50.27
N GLN A 71 -10.85 -17.09 -51.45
CA GLN A 71 -11.39 -17.48 -52.74
C GLN A 71 -11.40 -19.01 -52.94
N SER A 72 -12.02 -19.38 -54.06
CA SER A 72 -11.77 -20.53 -54.94
C SER A 72 -12.40 -21.89 -54.63
N GLU A 73 -13.20 -22.26 -55.65
CA GLU A 73 -13.68 -23.58 -56.13
C GLU A 73 -14.88 -24.25 -55.43
#